data_AF-A0A0F8XXZ4-F1
#
_entry.id   AF-A0A0F8XXZ4-F1
#
_cell.length_a   1.000
_cell.length_b   1.000
_cell.length_c   1.000
_cell.angle_alpha   90.00
_cell.angle_beta   90.00
_cell.angle_gamma   90.00
#
_symmetry.space_group_name_H-M   'P 1'
#
loop_
_entity.id
_entity.type
_entity.pdbx_description
1 polymer ?
#
loop_
_entity_poly.entity_id
_entity_poly.type
_entity_poly.pdbx_seq_one_letter_code
_entity_poly.pdbx_strand_id
1 'polypeptide(L)'
;MPESIKSLKFVYDYAKSLFEKRKDNHFEESMKNPLFEGEETALNVFIHSISLLNFAMKKMINPDASNKDIAIKLDPDSTAPLQEQLLDLFNMAIEAYVEVRSQYKEEDLNNTFKSPFGRELTYEDWFGFIIHHTIGHIYQAFRLQAIYLRQKV
;
A
#
# COMPACT_ATOMS: atom_id res chain seq x y z
N MET A 1 6.50 5.32 19.04
CA MET A 1 5.78 4.89 17.81
C MET A 1 6.33 3.53 17.40
N PRO A 2 5.47 2.50 17.27
CA PRO A 2 5.84 1.15 16.83
C PRO A 2 6.74 1.16 15.58
N GLU A 3 7.70 0.23 15.51
CA GLU A 3 8.67 0.15 14.40
C GLU A 3 7.98 -0.09 13.06
N SER A 4 6.91 -0.87 13.10
CA SER A 4 6.04 -1.19 11.97
C SER A 4 5.44 0.08 11.31
N ILE A 5 5.05 1.08 12.11
CA ILE A 5 4.59 2.39 11.61
C ILE A 5 5.76 3.19 11.02
N LYS A 6 6.93 3.17 11.67
CA LYS A 6 8.12 3.87 11.16
C LYS A 6 8.54 3.33 9.79
N SER A 7 8.50 2.01 9.60
CA SER A 7 8.83 1.38 8.31
C SER A 7 7.88 1.83 7.19
N LEU A 8 6.57 1.88 7.44
CA LEU A 8 5.62 2.37 6.44
C LEU A 8 5.86 3.84 6.09
N LYS A 9 6.08 4.70 7.10
CA LYS A 9 6.38 6.13 6.87
C LYS A 9 7.68 6.32 6.09
N PHE A 10 8.71 5.54 6.39
CA PHE A 10 9.95 5.55 5.62
C PHE A 10 9.71 5.21 4.14
N VAL A 11 8.91 4.18 3.86
CA VAL A 11 8.58 3.78 2.48
C VAL A 11 7.74 4.86 1.78
N TYR A 12 6.84 5.54 2.50
CA TYR A 12 6.11 6.69 1.99
C TYR A 12 7.04 7.85 1.62
N ASP A 13 7.95 8.25 2.51
CA ASP A 13 8.91 9.32 2.24
C ASP A 13 9.84 8.96 1.06
N TYR A 14 10.21 7.68 0.96
CA TYR A 14 10.96 7.17 -0.18
C TYR A 14 10.16 7.25 -1.49
N ALA A 15 8.89 6.84 -1.48
CA ALA A 15 7.97 6.95 -2.62
C ALA A 15 7.84 8.41 -3.08
N LYS A 16 7.58 9.31 -2.13
CA LYS A 16 7.47 10.75 -2.38
C LYS A 16 8.75 11.29 -3.02
N SER A 17 9.92 10.97 -2.46
CA SER A 17 11.21 11.41 -3.03
C SER A 17 11.43 10.88 -4.44
N LEU A 18 11.04 9.63 -4.73
CA LEU A 18 11.13 9.07 -6.08
C LEU A 18 10.20 9.78 -7.05
N PHE A 19 8.96 10.04 -6.65
CA PHE A 19 7.96 10.69 -7.50
C PHE A 19 8.33 12.15 -7.80
N GLU A 20 8.87 12.87 -6.81
CA GLU A 20 9.38 14.24 -6.99
C GLU A 20 10.56 14.32 -7.98
N LYS A 21 11.43 13.31 -7.98
CA LYS A 21 12.57 13.22 -8.92
C LYS A 21 12.16 12.81 -10.33
N ARG A 22 11.00 12.17 -10.48
CA ARG A 22 10.48 11.62 -11.74
C ARG A 22 9.23 12.36 -12.20
N LYS A 23 9.27 13.69 -12.19
CA LYS A 23 8.20 14.53 -12.79
C LYS A 23 8.28 14.60 -14.33
N ASP A 24 8.98 13.66 -14.96
CA ASP A 24 9.08 13.58 -16.41
C ASP A 24 7.82 12.96 -17.02
N ASN A 25 7.70 13.06 -18.34
CA ASN A 25 6.55 12.54 -19.10
C ASN A 25 6.47 11.01 -19.10
N HIS A 26 7.47 10.30 -18.57
CA HIS A 26 7.55 8.84 -18.61
C HIS A 26 7.11 8.17 -17.31
N PHE A 27 6.93 8.92 -16.21
CA PHE A 27 6.44 8.35 -14.96
C PHE A 27 5.08 7.66 -15.14
N GLU A 28 4.12 8.37 -15.72
CA GLU A 28 2.75 7.87 -15.86
C GLU A 28 2.69 6.69 -16.82
N GLU A 29 3.40 6.79 -17.94
CA GLU A 29 3.57 5.73 -18.92
C GLU A 29 4.16 4.45 -18.27
N SER A 30 5.28 4.59 -17.55
CA SER A 30 5.97 3.47 -16.89
C SER A 30 5.19 2.84 -15.73
N MET A 31 4.21 3.55 -15.17
CA MET A 31 3.30 3.01 -14.17
C MET A 31 2.14 2.25 -14.82
N LYS A 32 1.57 2.79 -15.90
CA LYS A 32 0.35 2.28 -16.54
C LYS A 32 0.56 1.17 -17.56
N ASN A 33 1.75 1.08 -18.16
CA ASN A 33 2.03 0.04 -19.15
C ASN A 33 2.68 -1.19 -18.51
N PRO A 34 2.28 -2.42 -18.92
CA PRO A 34 2.93 -3.63 -18.43
C PRO A 34 4.32 -3.77 -19.05
N LEU A 35 5.25 -4.37 -18.30
CA LEU A 35 6.60 -4.64 -18.78
C LEU A 35 6.61 -5.76 -19.84
N PHE A 36 5.81 -6.80 -19.60
CA PHE A 36 5.61 -7.94 -20.49
C PHE A 36 4.12 -8.12 -20.79
N GLU A 37 3.80 -8.64 -21.98
CA GLU A 37 2.41 -8.88 -22.37
C GLU A 37 1.74 -9.89 -21.41
N GLY A 38 0.56 -9.54 -20.91
CA GLY A 38 -0.21 -10.36 -19.97
C GLY A 38 0.18 -10.22 -18.50
N GLU A 39 1.17 -9.41 -18.15
CA GLU A 39 1.53 -9.13 -16.75
C GLU A 39 0.82 -7.92 -16.16
N GLU A 40 0.78 -7.88 -14.82
CA GLU A 40 0.30 -6.73 -14.05
C GLU A 40 1.21 -5.50 -14.21
N THR A 41 0.60 -4.33 -14.18
CA THR A 41 1.31 -3.05 -14.29
C THR A 41 1.91 -2.65 -12.94
N ALA A 42 2.94 -1.80 -12.95
CA ALA A 42 3.47 -1.23 -11.70
C ALA A 42 2.38 -0.47 -10.92
N LEU A 43 1.48 0.21 -11.63
CA LEU A 43 0.33 0.89 -11.04
C LEU A 43 -0.61 -0.09 -10.31
N ASN A 44 -0.98 -1.19 -10.96
CA ASN A 44 -1.87 -2.18 -10.37
C ASN A 44 -1.27 -2.80 -9.12
N VAL A 45 0.02 -3.18 -9.17
CA VAL A 45 0.73 -3.74 -8.01
C VAL A 45 0.78 -2.74 -6.84
N PHE A 46 1.06 -1.46 -7.13
CA PHE A 46 1.11 -0.42 -6.11
C PHE A 46 -0.26 -0.17 -5.47
N ILE A 47 -1.31 0.02 -6.28
CA ILE A 47 -2.67 0.25 -5.80
C ILE A 47 -3.18 -0.95 -5.03
N HIS A 48 -2.95 -2.17 -5.52
CA HIS A 48 -3.34 -3.40 -4.84
C HIS A 48 -2.76 -3.44 -3.43
N SER A 49 -1.46 -3.13 -3.30
CA SER A 49 -0.75 -3.14 -2.04
C SER A 49 -1.35 -2.19 -0.99
N ILE A 50 -1.51 -0.91 -1.34
CA ILE A 50 -2.06 0.10 -0.41
C ILE A 50 -3.55 -0.13 -0.13
N SER A 51 -4.29 -0.61 -1.12
CA SER A 51 -5.72 -0.93 -0.97
C SER A 51 -5.92 -2.10 -0.02
N LEU A 52 -5.07 -3.13 -0.12
CA LEU A 52 -5.11 -4.26 0.79
C LEU A 52 -4.77 -3.84 2.22
N LEU A 53 -3.76 -2.99 2.41
CA LEU A 53 -3.42 -2.43 3.73
C LEU A 53 -4.62 -1.70 4.33
N ASN A 54 -5.21 -0.75 3.59
CA ASN A 54 -6.36 0.01 4.06
C ASN A 54 -7.56 -0.90 4.39
N PHE A 55 -7.90 -1.80 3.47
CA PHE A 55 -8.96 -2.80 3.64
C PHE A 55 -8.75 -3.63 4.91
N ALA A 56 -7.55 -4.18 5.07
CA ALA A 56 -7.19 -5.06 6.18
C ALA A 56 -7.35 -4.34 7.53
N MET A 57 -6.93 -3.07 7.61
CA MET A 57 -7.06 -2.27 8.82
C MET A 57 -8.52 -1.90 9.11
N LYS A 58 -9.26 -1.44 8.10
CA LYS A 58 -10.69 -1.08 8.29
C LYS A 58 -11.55 -2.30 8.66
N LYS A 59 -11.22 -3.49 8.17
CA LYS A 59 -11.88 -4.75 8.59
C LYS A 59 -11.59 -5.15 10.03
N MET A 60 -10.46 -4.74 10.61
CA MET A 60 -10.23 -4.96 12.04
C MET A 60 -11.12 -4.06 12.91
N ILE A 61 -11.42 -2.84 12.44
CA ILE A 61 -12.29 -1.90 13.16
C ILE A 61 -13.76 -2.29 12.99
N ASN A 62 -14.16 -2.59 11.75
CA ASN A 62 -15.52 -3.01 11.41
C ASN A 62 -15.48 -4.29 10.56
N PRO A 63 -15.58 -5.47 11.18
CA PRO A 63 -15.57 -6.76 10.47
C PRO A 63 -16.66 -6.88 9.40
N ASP A 64 -17.80 -6.23 9.60
CA ASP A 64 -18.98 -6.31 8.72
C ASP A 64 -18.96 -5.28 7.58
N ALA A 65 -17.99 -4.36 7.54
CA ALA A 65 -17.89 -3.34 6.48
C ALA A 65 -17.86 -3.98 5.08
N SER A 66 -18.64 -3.47 4.13
CA SER A 66 -18.61 -4.05 2.78
C SER A 66 -17.32 -3.65 2.06
N ASN A 67 -16.87 -4.45 1.10
CA ASN A 67 -15.67 -4.12 0.31
C ASN A 67 -15.78 -2.75 -0.37
N LYS A 68 -16.99 -2.32 -0.75
CA LYS A 68 -17.22 -1.02 -1.39
C LYS A 68 -16.97 0.15 -0.44
N ASP A 69 -17.18 -0.05 0.86
CA ASP A 69 -17.10 1.02 1.86
C ASP A 69 -15.66 1.31 2.30
N ILE A 70 -14.75 0.36 2.07
CA ILE A 70 -13.36 0.43 2.57
C ILE A 70 -12.30 0.28 1.48
N ALA A 71 -12.72 0.03 0.23
CA ALA A 71 -11.80 0.05 -0.90
C ALA A 71 -11.40 1.49 -1.20
N ILE A 72 -10.09 1.74 -1.25
CA ILE A 72 -9.52 2.94 -1.84
C ILE A 72 -9.16 2.65 -3.29
N LYS A 73 -9.30 3.65 -4.16
CA LYS A 73 -9.01 3.54 -5.60
C LYS A 73 -8.66 4.92 -6.14
N LEU A 74 -8.01 4.95 -7.30
CA LEU A 74 -7.84 6.19 -8.05
C LEU A 74 -9.21 6.80 -8.37
N ASP A 75 -9.28 8.12 -8.30
CA ASP A 75 -10.44 8.86 -8.73
C ASP A 75 -10.38 9.05 -10.25
N PRO A 76 -11.31 8.42 -11.02
CA PRO A 76 -11.29 8.51 -12.48
C PRO A 76 -11.54 9.94 -12.99
N ASP A 77 -12.17 10.80 -12.19
CA ASP A 77 -12.52 12.17 -12.56
C ASP A 77 -11.50 13.21 -12.03
N SER A 78 -10.45 12.75 -11.33
CA SER A 78 -9.44 13.64 -10.75
C SER A 78 -8.54 14.25 -11.82
N THR A 79 -8.32 15.56 -11.69
CA THR A 79 -7.35 16.33 -12.49
C THR A 79 -5.96 16.38 -11.85
N ALA A 80 -5.80 15.80 -10.66
CA ALA A 80 -4.52 15.78 -9.96
C ALA A 80 -3.53 14.82 -10.67
N PRO A 81 -2.23 15.14 -10.72
CA PRO A 81 -1.20 14.24 -11.22
C PRO A 81 -1.26 12.87 -10.56
N LEU A 82 -0.97 11.81 -11.33
CA LEU A 82 -1.00 10.43 -10.83
C LEU A 82 -0.14 10.25 -9.56
N GLN A 83 1.02 10.90 -9.49
CA GLN A 83 1.91 10.88 -8.32
C GLN A 83 1.20 11.35 -7.06
N GLU A 84 0.44 12.43 -7.14
CA GLU A 84 -0.28 13.02 -6.00
C GLU A 84 -1.39 12.08 -5.54
N GLN A 85 -2.19 11.56 -6.48
CA GLN A 85 -3.23 10.58 -6.17
C GLN A 85 -2.66 9.33 -5.48
N LEU A 86 -1.51 8.81 -5.95
CA LEU A 86 -0.88 7.64 -5.35
C LEU A 86 -0.35 7.91 -3.94
N LEU A 87 0.20 9.10 -3.69
CA LEU A 87 0.64 9.50 -2.36
C LEU A 87 -0.55 9.69 -1.42
N ASP A 88 -1.63 10.30 -1.89
CA ASP A 88 -2.84 10.48 -1.07
C ASP A 88 -3.43 9.13 -0.66
N LEU A 89 -3.57 8.18 -1.60
CA LEU A 89 -4.05 6.83 -1.30
C LEU A 89 -3.09 6.08 -0.34
N PHE A 90 -1.78 6.24 -0.51
CA PHE A 90 -0.82 5.61 0.40
C PHE A 90 -0.90 6.23 1.80
N ASN A 91 -1.06 7.54 1.92
CA ASN A 91 -1.25 8.22 3.19
C ASN A 91 -2.53 7.74 3.90
N MET A 92 -3.65 7.61 3.18
CA MET A 92 -4.90 7.04 3.75
C MET A 92 -4.68 5.63 4.31
N ALA A 93 -3.95 4.77 3.59
CA ALA A 93 -3.64 3.43 4.06
C ALA A 93 -2.73 3.43 5.31
N ILE A 94 -1.77 4.36 5.38
CA ILE A 94 -0.92 4.56 6.57
C ILE A 94 -1.74 5.04 7.76
N GLU A 95 -2.64 6.00 7.56
CA GLU A 95 -3.53 6.51 8.61
C GLU A 95 -4.40 5.39 9.19
N ALA A 96 -5.01 4.56 8.33
CA ALA A 96 -5.76 3.39 8.76
C ALA A 96 -4.89 2.40 9.56
N TYR A 97 -3.66 2.16 9.14
CA TYR A 97 -2.73 1.31 9.88
C TYR A 97 -2.34 1.89 11.24
N VAL A 98 -2.06 3.19 11.30
CA VAL A 98 -1.72 3.89 12.55
C VAL A 98 -2.89 3.87 13.52
N GLU A 99 -4.12 4.13 13.04
CA GLU A 99 -5.35 4.09 13.81
C GLU A 99 -5.52 2.74 14.51
N VAL A 100 -5.28 1.64 13.79
CA VAL A 100 -5.42 0.28 14.34
C VAL A 100 -4.25 -0.11 15.22
N ARG A 101 -3.01 -0.04 14.72
CA ARG A 101 -1.82 -0.53 15.44
C ARG A 101 -1.60 0.19 16.77
N SER A 102 -2.03 1.45 16.88
CA SER A 102 -1.89 2.25 18.12
C SER A 102 -2.84 1.82 19.24
N GLN A 103 -3.86 1.00 18.95
CA GLN A 103 -4.79 0.48 19.96
C GLN A 103 -4.19 -0.69 20.76
N TYR A 104 -3.13 -1.32 20.25
CA TYR A 104 -2.52 -2.52 20.81
C TYR A 104 -1.18 -2.20 21.48
N LYS A 105 -1.04 -2.59 22.75
CA LYS A 105 0.22 -2.57 23.48
C LYS A 105 1.05 -3.81 23.15
N GLU A 106 2.33 -3.82 23.55
CA GLU A 106 3.23 -4.96 23.33
C GLU A 106 2.70 -6.27 23.94
N GLU A 107 2.06 -6.19 25.11
CA GLU A 107 1.43 -7.35 25.76
C GLU A 107 0.27 -7.93 24.95
N ASP A 108 -0.46 -7.11 24.18
CA ASP A 108 -1.57 -7.55 23.35
C ASP A 108 -1.09 -8.30 22.10
N LEU A 109 0.15 -8.07 21.65
CA LEU A 109 0.63 -8.59 20.37
C LEU A 109 0.66 -10.11 20.30
N ASN A 110 0.84 -10.78 21.44
CA ASN A 110 0.85 -12.23 21.55
C ASN A 110 -0.56 -12.86 21.60
N ASN A 111 -1.62 -12.04 21.73
CA ASN A 111 -2.98 -12.55 21.74
C ASN A 111 -3.40 -13.01 20.35
N THR A 112 -4.10 -14.14 20.29
CA THR A 112 -4.66 -14.69 19.06
C THR A 112 -6.02 -14.08 18.74
N PHE A 113 -6.27 -13.86 17.45
CA PHE A 113 -7.56 -13.40 16.96
C PHE A 113 -7.83 -13.96 15.56
N LYS A 114 -9.08 -13.85 15.10
CA LYS A 114 -9.44 -14.16 13.73
C LYS A 114 -9.20 -12.95 12.84
N SER A 115 -8.21 -13.03 11.97
CA SER A 115 -7.85 -11.98 11.01
C SER A 115 -9.00 -11.65 10.04
N PRO A 116 -8.96 -10.47 9.39
CA PRO A 116 -9.84 -10.12 8.27
C PRO A 116 -9.93 -11.15 7.13
N PHE A 117 -8.94 -12.03 6.98
CA PHE A 117 -8.93 -13.12 6.00
C PHE A 117 -9.37 -14.46 6.59
N GLY A 118 -9.93 -14.46 7.79
CA GLY A 118 -10.50 -15.63 8.46
C GLY A 118 -9.50 -16.59 9.09
N ARG A 119 -8.19 -16.29 9.03
CA ARG A 119 -7.14 -17.10 9.67
C ARG A 119 -6.96 -16.68 11.13
N GLU A 120 -6.74 -17.67 11.99
CA GLU A 120 -6.40 -17.45 13.40
C GLU A 120 -4.87 -17.30 13.54
N LEU A 121 -4.42 -16.20 14.12
CA LEU A 121 -3.00 -15.86 14.31
C LEU A 121 -2.84 -14.78 15.38
N THR A 122 -1.61 -14.51 15.81
CA THR A 122 -1.33 -13.45 16.78
C THR A 122 -1.45 -12.07 16.15
N TYR A 123 -1.71 -11.02 16.95
CA TYR A 123 -1.67 -9.65 16.42
C TYR A 123 -0.28 -9.28 15.88
N GLU A 124 0.80 -9.80 16.46
CA GLU A 124 2.17 -9.64 15.94
C GLU A 124 2.30 -10.19 14.52
N ASP A 125 1.92 -11.46 14.31
CA ASP A 125 1.97 -12.10 13.00
C ASP A 125 1.14 -11.35 11.97
N TRP A 126 -0.02 -10.85 12.39
CA TRP A 126 -0.90 -10.08 11.52
C TRP A 126 -0.26 -8.78 11.05
N PHE A 127 0.21 -7.97 12.01
CA PHE A 127 0.80 -6.68 11.71
C PHE A 127 2.12 -6.83 10.94
N GLY A 128 2.91 -7.87 11.25
CA GLY A 128 4.09 -8.24 10.49
C GLY A 128 3.76 -8.63 9.06
N PHE A 129 2.79 -9.53 8.87
CA PHE A 129 2.34 -9.98 7.55
C PHE A 129 1.87 -8.83 6.68
N ILE A 130 0.93 -7.99 7.17
CA ILE A 130 0.31 -6.97 6.33
C ILE A 130 1.32 -5.90 5.92
N ILE A 131 2.27 -5.54 6.79
CA ILE A 131 3.33 -4.59 6.43
C ILE A 131 4.32 -5.22 5.46
N HIS A 132 4.76 -6.46 5.70
CA HIS A 132 5.68 -7.14 4.80
C HIS A 132 5.11 -7.25 3.40
N HIS A 133 3.84 -7.66 3.29
CA HIS A 133 3.10 -7.68 2.04
C HIS A 133 3.08 -6.30 1.38
N THR A 134 2.73 -5.27 2.15
CA THR A 134 2.56 -3.91 1.61
C THR A 134 3.88 -3.36 1.06
N ILE A 135 4.93 -3.40 1.88
CA ILE A 135 6.25 -2.90 1.52
C ILE A 135 6.84 -3.70 0.35
N GLY A 136 6.71 -5.03 0.39
CA GLY A 136 7.20 -5.91 -0.68
C GLY A 136 6.62 -5.56 -2.06
N HIS A 137 5.30 -5.40 -2.15
CA HIS A 137 4.64 -5.05 -3.40
C HIS A 137 4.90 -3.61 -3.84
N ILE A 138 5.06 -2.65 -2.92
CA ILE A 138 5.48 -1.29 -3.27
C ILE A 138 6.87 -1.29 -3.91
N TYR A 139 7.83 -2.03 -3.33
CA TYR A 139 9.15 -2.18 -3.95
C TYR A 139 9.08 -2.92 -5.28
N GLN A 140 8.21 -3.93 -5.42
CA GLN A 140 7.99 -4.60 -6.70
C GLN A 140 7.49 -3.62 -7.77
N ALA A 141 6.51 -2.76 -7.44
CA ALA A 141 6.01 -1.73 -8.34
C ALA A 141 7.14 -0.76 -8.78
N PHE A 142 7.95 -0.29 -7.83
CA PHE A 142 9.11 0.58 -8.17
C PHE A 142 10.13 -0.12 -9.06
N ARG A 143 10.35 -1.43 -8.85
CA ARG A 143 11.25 -2.22 -9.70
C ARG A 143 10.69 -2.38 -11.11
N LEU A 144 9.41 -2.71 -11.27
CA LEU A 144 8.76 -2.82 -12.58
C LEU A 144 8.86 -1.50 -13.34
N GLN A 145 8.54 -0.38 -12.67
CA GLN A 145 8.68 0.95 -13.24
C GLN A 145 10.13 1.24 -13.68
N ALA A 146 11.11 0.96 -12.82
CA ALA A 146 12.51 1.23 -13.12
C ALA A 146 13.05 0.38 -14.28
N ILE A 147 12.56 -0.86 -14.44
CA ILE A 147 12.94 -1.73 -15.56
C ILE A 147 12.29 -1.23 -16.85
N TYR A 148 11.01 -0.86 -16.81
CA TYR A 148 10.32 -0.27 -17.96
C TYR A 148 11.09 0.92 -18.52
N LEU A 149 11.44 1.87 -17.65
CA LEU A 149 12.18 3.08 -18.02
C LEU A 149 13.56 2.78 -18.61
N ARG A 150 14.20 1.65 -18.28
CA ARG A 150 15.49 1.25 -18.87
C ARG A 150 15.37 0.57 -20.23
N GLN A 151 14.21 0.01 -20.54
CA GLN A 151 14.01 -0.74 -21.79
C GLN A 151 13.40 0.10 -22.91
N LYS A 152 12.67 1.17 -22.57
CA LYS A 152 11.87 1.95 -23.51
C LYS A 152 12.36 3.39 -23.72
N VAL A 153 13.23 3.89 -22.85
CA VAL A 153 13.98 5.16 -23.00
C VAL A 153 15.41 4.83 -23.41
#